data_AF-A0A7C6YP08-F1
#
_entry.id   AF-A0A7C6YP08-F1
#
_cell.length_a   1.000
_cell.length_b   1.000
_cell.length_c   1.000
_cell.angle_alpha   90.00
_cell.angle_beta   90.00
_cell.angle_gamma   90.00
#
_symmetry.space_group_name_H-M   'P 1'
#
loop_
_entity.id
_entity.type
_entity.pdbx_description
1 polymer ?
#
loop_
_entity_poly.entity_id
_entity_poly.type
_entity_poly.pdbx_seq_one_letter_code
_entity_poly.pdbx_strand_id
1 'polypeptide(L)'
;MSLSDQSIESLTKKGYRFVGSNQHSAVKVCHWTKKSLLDEGVCYKEKFYGIKSHRCLQMSPSIPFCHHKCLFCWRDISITSTTWDEEFDDPGEIIEGCI
;
A
#
# COMPACT_ATOMS: atom_id res chain seq x y z
N MET A 1 8.75 -12.49 7.29
CA MET A 1 9.54 -11.65 8.21
C MET A 1 8.65 -10.49 8.57
N SER A 2 8.17 -10.46 9.81
CA SER A 2 7.34 -9.38 10.31
C SER A 2 8.16 -8.10 10.30
N LEU A 3 7.53 -7.00 9.89
CA LEU A 3 8.19 -5.70 9.94
C LEU A 3 8.51 -5.36 11.39
N SER A 4 9.69 -4.78 11.63
CA SER A 4 10.00 -4.22 12.95
C SER A 4 9.13 -2.98 13.22
N ASP A 5 8.88 -2.69 14.50
CA ASP A 5 8.13 -1.49 14.92
C ASP A 5 8.72 -0.20 14.31
N GLN A 6 10.04 -0.11 14.23
CA GLN A 6 10.73 1.01 13.60
C GLN A 6 10.41 1.13 12.09
N SER A 7 10.32 0.00 11.38
CA SER A 7 9.96 -0.05 9.96
C SER A 7 8.52 0.38 9.74
N ILE A 8 7.60 -0.08 10.61
CA ILE A 8 6.19 0.28 10.60
C ILE A 8 6.01 1.77 10.87
N GLU A 9 6.71 2.32 11.86
CA GLU A 9 6.68 3.76 12.16
C GLU A 9 7.18 4.58 10.96
N SER A 10 8.28 4.17 10.34
CA SER A 10 8.84 4.81 9.13
C SER A 10 7.84 4.81 7.95
N LEU A 11 7.18 3.68 7.70
CA LEU A 11 6.15 3.56 6.66
C LEU A 11 4.91 4.39 7.00
N THR A 12 4.51 4.42 8.25
CA THR A 12 3.37 5.22 8.74
C THR A 12 3.59 6.71 8.52
N LYS A 13 4.82 7.21 8.75
CA LYS A 13 5.25 8.59 8.42
C LYS A 13 5.19 8.89 6.92
N LYS A 14 5.40 7.87 6.06
CA LYS A 14 5.27 7.98 4.60
C LYS A 14 3.82 7.87 4.10
N GLY A 15 2.85 7.79 5.03
CA GLY A 15 1.42 7.81 4.75
C GLY A 15 0.78 6.43 4.59
N TYR A 16 1.50 5.34 4.86
CA TYR A 16 0.88 4.01 4.93
C TYR A 16 0.01 3.88 6.19
N ARG A 17 -1.05 3.08 6.09
CA ARG A 17 -1.88 2.63 7.21
C ARG A 17 -2.01 1.12 7.10
N PHE A 18 -1.47 0.41 8.09
CA PHE A 18 -1.52 -1.04 8.13
C PHE A 18 -2.91 -1.52 8.49
N VAL A 19 -3.29 -2.65 7.93
CA VAL A 19 -4.60 -3.29 8.06
C VAL A 19 -4.39 -4.74 8.44
N GLY A 20 -5.29 -5.27 9.27
CA GLY A 20 -5.22 -6.63 9.78
C GLY A 20 -4.27 -6.77 10.98
N SER A 21 -4.21 -7.99 11.51
CA SER A 21 -3.45 -8.30 12.72
C SER A 21 -2.00 -8.68 12.41
N ASN A 22 -1.75 -9.22 11.21
CA ASN A 22 -0.47 -9.79 10.80
C ASN A 22 0.45 -8.78 10.07
N GLN A 23 0.05 -7.50 9.98
CA GLN A 23 0.89 -6.38 9.52
C GLN A 23 1.53 -6.56 8.12
N HIS A 24 0.93 -7.38 7.27
CA HIS A 24 1.38 -7.57 5.88
C HIS A 24 0.60 -6.70 4.88
N SER A 25 -0.59 -6.22 5.26
CA SER A 25 -1.47 -5.40 4.42
C SER A 25 -1.40 -3.93 4.79
N ALA A 26 -1.42 -3.03 3.80
CA ALA A 26 -1.58 -1.60 4.06
C ALA A 26 -2.26 -0.85 2.90
N VAL A 27 -2.91 0.25 3.27
CA VAL A 27 -3.48 1.26 2.37
C VAL A 27 -2.63 2.53 2.40
N LYS A 28 -2.62 3.26 1.29
CA LYS A 28 -2.05 4.61 1.21
C LYS A 28 -2.87 5.46 0.24
N VAL A 29 -3.18 6.70 0.62
CA VAL A 29 -3.84 7.64 -0.30
C VAL A 29 -2.93 7.90 -1.50
N CYS A 30 -3.42 7.58 -2.69
CA CYS A 30 -2.72 7.85 -3.93
C CYS A 30 -2.55 9.37 -4.12
N HIS A 31 -1.39 9.78 -4.62
CA HIS A 31 -1.08 11.17 -4.98
C HIS A 31 -2.20 11.82 -5.81
N TRP A 32 -2.73 11.08 -6.80
CA TRP A 32 -3.78 11.59 -7.67
C TRP A 32 -5.18 11.56 -7.05
N THR A 33 -5.44 10.69 -6.07
CA THR A 33 -6.67 10.75 -5.28
C THR A 33 -6.71 12.07 -4.51
N LYS A 34 -5.61 12.43 -3.84
CA LYS A 34 -5.50 13.72 -3.14
C LYS A 34 -5.69 14.90 -4.10
N LYS A 35 -4.99 14.92 -5.24
CA LYS A 35 -5.14 16.00 -6.24
C LYS A 35 -6.57 16.13 -6.76
N SER A 36 -7.21 14.99 -7.07
CA SER A 36 -8.59 14.98 -7.56
C SER A 36 -9.58 15.51 -6.52
N LEU A 37 -9.35 15.29 -5.22
CA LEU A 37 -10.18 15.83 -4.14
C LEU A 37 -9.97 17.34 -3.91
N LEU A 38 -8.78 17.85 -4.21
CA LEU A 38 -8.43 19.27 -4.12
C LEU A 38 -8.71 20.05 -5.42
N ASP A 39 -9.34 19.42 -6.41
CA ASP A 39 -9.59 19.98 -7.75
C ASP A 39 -8.31 20.41 -8.49
N GLU A 40 -7.17 19.77 -8.20
CA GLU A 40 -5.88 20.00 -8.86
C GLU A 40 -5.67 19.10 -10.10
N GLY A 41 -6.71 18.37 -10.51
CA GLY A 41 -6.71 17.48 -11.67
C GLY A 41 -6.77 15.98 -11.34
N VAL A 42 -6.82 15.16 -12.40
CA VAL A 42 -7.08 13.71 -12.33
C VAL A 42 -5.96 12.88 -12.95
N CYS A 43 -5.85 11.60 -12.56
CA CYS A 43 -4.81 10.71 -13.09
C CYS A 43 -5.08 10.29 -14.54
N TYR A 44 -4.05 9.75 -15.18
CA TYR A 44 -4.15 9.25 -16.56
C TYR A 44 -5.21 8.14 -16.71
N LYS A 45 -5.45 7.32 -15.68
CA LYS A 45 -6.46 6.25 -15.74
C LYS A 45 -7.88 6.81 -15.86
N GLU A 46 -8.14 7.98 -15.31
CA GLU A 46 -9.42 8.65 -15.48
C GLU A 46 -9.61 9.14 -16.91
N LYS A 47 -8.56 9.73 -17.48
CA LYS A 47 -8.58 10.25 -18.86
C LYS A 47 -8.69 9.13 -19.90
N PHE A 48 -7.99 8.02 -19.68
CA PHE A 48 -7.91 6.94 -20.67
C PHE A 48 -9.01 5.89 -20.50
N TYR A 49 -9.43 5.62 -19.26
CA TYR A 49 -10.31 4.49 -18.94
C TYR A 49 -11.56 4.89 -18.16
N GLY A 50 -11.77 6.18 -17.86
CA GLY A 50 -12.92 6.64 -17.08
C GLY A 50 -12.88 6.30 -15.59
N ILE A 51 -11.80 5.69 -15.08
CA ILE A 51 -11.65 5.30 -13.67
C ILE A 51 -11.45 6.55 -12.81
N LYS A 52 -12.41 6.82 -11.92
CA LYS A 52 -12.41 8.02 -11.08
C LYS A 52 -11.31 7.97 -10.01
N SER A 53 -10.32 8.86 -10.13
CA SER A 53 -9.11 8.87 -9.29
C SER A 53 -9.42 9.03 -7.80
N HIS A 54 -10.39 9.89 -7.47
CA HIS A 54 -10.85 10.13 -6.10
C HIS A 54 -11.65 8.95 -5.50
N ARG A 55 -12.02 7.94 -6.30
CA ARG A 55 -12.72 6.73 -5.86
C ARG A 55 -11.83 5.49 -5.86
N CYS A 56 -10.54 5.64 -6.16
CA CYS A 56 -9.59 4.54 -6.16
C CYS A 56 -9.07 4.27 -4.75
N LEU A 57 -9.16 3.01 -4.31
CA LEU A 57 -8.45 2.49 -3.15
C LEU A 57 -7.07 1.98 -3.60
N GLN A 58 -5.99 2.58 -3.09
CA GLN A 58 -4.62 2.08 -3.31
C GLN A 58 -4.14 1.32 -2.08
N MET A 59 -4.04 0.00 -2.20
CA MET A 59 -3.60 -0.90 -1.14
C MET A 59 -2.68 -2.00 -1.68
N SER A 60 -2.02 -2.71 -0.78
CA SER A 60 -1.30 -3.95 -1.07
C SER A 60 -1.43 -4.90 0.12
N PRO A 61 -1.71 -6.19 -0.09
CA PRO A 61 -1.74 -7.18 0.98
C PRO A 61 -0.35 -7.76 1.31
N SER A 62 0.73 -7.26 0.70
CA SER A 62 2.05 -7.89 0.80
C SER A 62 3.19 -6.88 0.94
N ILE A 63 3.01 -5.84 1.78
CA ILE A 63 3.97 -4.75 1.98
C ILE A 63 5.41 -5.23 2.24
N PRO A 64 5.67 -6.23 3.11
CA PRO A 64 7.04 -6.69 3.38
C PRO A 64 7.55 -7.75 2.39
N PHE A 65 6.80 -8.08 1.33
CA PHE A 65 7.13 -9.22 0.46
C PHE A 65 7.23 -8.85 -1.01
N CYS A 66 8.35 -9.17 -1.64
CA CYS A 66 8.55 -9.06 -3.08
C CYS A 66 9.80 -9.84 -3.51
N HIS A 67 9.67 -10.71 -4.52
CA HIS A 67 10.78 -11.53 -5.03
C HIS A 67 11.90 -10.73 -5.73
N HIS A 68 11.66 -9.45 -6.06
CA HIS A 68 12.63 -8.61 -6.76
C HIS A 68 13.24 -7.54 -5.86
N LYS A 69 14.43 -7.05 -6.22
CA LYS A 69 15.10 -5.91 -5.59
C LYS A 69 15.46 -4.86 -6.65
N CYS A 70 14.44 -4.34 -7.33
CA CYS A 70 14.62 -3.42 -8.45
C CYS A 70 15.20 -2.08 -7.99
N LEU A 71 16.10 -1.51 -8.80
CA LEU A 71 16.75 -0.21 -8.53
C LEU A 71 15.75 0.96 -8.39
N PHE A 72 14.63 0.89 -9.09
CA PHE A 72 13.60 1.95 -9.12
C PHE A 72 12.50 1.76 -8.08
N CYS A 73 12.55 0.70 -7.26
CA CYS A 73 11.54 0.50 -6.23
C CYS A 73 11.71 1.55 -5.13
N TRP A 74 10.67 2.35 -4.91
CA TRP A 74 10.63 3.40 -3.89
C TRP A 74 10.52 2.87 -2.45
N ARG A 75 10.39 1.55 -2.29
CA ARG A 75 10.39 0.88 -0.98
C ARG A 75 11.80 0.61 -0.51
N ASP A 76 11.96 0.48 0.79
CA ASP A 76 13.22 0.03 1.38
C ASP A 76 13.39 -1.48 1.11
N ILE A 77 14.37 -1.82 0.26
CA ILE A 77 14.66 -3.20 -0.12
C ILE A 77 15.29 -4.03 1.01
N SER A 78 15.80 -3.38 2.05
CA SER A 78 16.44 -4.06 3.19
C SER A 78 15.42 -4.71 4.13
N ILE A 79 14.20 -4.17 4.19
CA ILE A 79 13.09 -4.65 5.03
C ILE A 79 12.09 -5.53 4.26
N THR A 80 12.45 -5.97 3.05
CA THR A 80 11.56 -6.80 2.21
C THR A 80 12.13 -8.21 2.06
N SER A 81 11.30 -9.21 2.36
CA SER A 81 11.61 -10.63 2.17
C SER A 81 11.18 -11.12 0.79
N THR A 82 11.88 -12.15 0.30
CA THR A 82 11.49 -12.92 -0.90
C THR A 82 10.69 -14.17 -0.56
N THR A 83 10.55 -14.51 0.72
CA THR A 83 9.71 -15.62 1.20
C THR A 83 8.64 -15.10 2.16
N TRP A 84 7.48 -15.75 2.15
CA TRP A 84 6.35 -15.46 3.02
C TRP A 84 5.97 -16.75 3.75
N ASP A 85 6.48 -16.86 4.99
CA ASP A 85 6.31 -18.04 5.86
C ASP A 85 5.40 -17.75 7.07
N GLU A 86 4.82 -16.55 7.12
CA GLU A 86 3.93 -16.06 8.19
C GLU A 86 2.45 -16.29 7.89
N GLU A 87 1.64 -16.25 8.94
CA GLU A 87 0.18 -16.24 8.82
C GLU A 87 -0.31 -15.01 8.06
N PHE A 88 -1.45 -15.17 7.39
CA PHE A 88 -2.10 -14.13 6.63
C PHE A 88 -3.50 -13.86 7.20
N ASP A 89 -3.88 -12.59 7.22
CA ASP A 89 -5.20 -12.13 7.58
C ASP A 89 -6.24 -12.61 6.54
N ASP A 90 -7.49 -12.78 6.96
CA ASP A 90 -8.57 -13.17 6.07
C ASP A 90 -8.81 -12.08 4.99
N PRO A 91 -9.05 -12.45 3.72
CA PRO A 91 -9.29 -11.46 2.67
C PRO A 91 -10.43 -10.48 2.97
N GLY A 92 -11.50 -10.92 3.65
CA GLY A 92 -12.60 -10.07 4.06
C GLY A 92 -12.17 -9.01 5.07
N GLU A 93 -11.40 -9.42 6.09
CA GLU A 93 -10.85 -8.51 7.09
C GLU A 93 -9.90 -7.46 6.48
N ILE A 94 -9.09 -7.88 5.50
CA ILE A 94 -8.17 -6.97 4.79
C ILE A 94 -8.97 -5.91 4.02
N ILE A 95 -10.03 -6.29 3.31
CA ILE A 95 -10.85 -5.36 2.53
C ILE A 95 -11.60 -4.40 3.45
N GLU A 96 -12.26 -4.91 4.48
CA GLU A 96 -13.01 -4.09 5.45
C GLU A 96 -12.10 -3.09 6.15
N GLY A 97 -10.89 -3.47 6.54
CA GLY A 97 -9.97 -2.52 7.17
C GLY A 97 -9.32 -1.52 6.21
N CYS A 98 -9.48 -1.67 4.89
CA CYS A 98 -8.98 -0.72 3.89
C CYS A 98 -9.99 0.36 3.48
N ILE A 99 -11.28 0.16 3.74
CA ILE A 99 -12.39 1.04 3.32
C ILE A 99 -12.80 1.95 4.48
#